data_AF-A0A8T1AS27-F1
#
_entry.id   AF-A0A8T1AS27-F1
#
_cell.length_a   1.000
_cell.length_b   1.000
_cell.length_c   1.000
_cell.angle_alpha   90.00
_cell.angle_beta   90.00
_cell.angle_gamma   90.00
#
_symmetry.space_group_name_H-M   'P 1'
#
loop_
_entity.id
_entity.type
_entity.pdbx_description
1 polymer ?
#
loop_
_entity_poly.entity_id
_entity_poly.type
_entity_poly.pdbx_seq_one_letter_code
_entity_poly.pdbx_strand_id
1 'polypeptide(L)'
;MESHLYESVEPSVFYDKLENVLSTQSSAFKVNVALGYELVSKTGPDDTRYFYPNLANTYVFNKPVAINSKADIQKKVISEIRSMELADKLNYSSSGYTLKAITAFKIFIYHRDHTLGDSEAVIPKIIRENKHVINFPKTNNKCVFHCIAWHTFQSPKKDPRRIQAQVKEAFKRYCSFKGVKYSLSLFRSFKPIDLLQLDEVEDFFQLVINVYKMDVVSGNVECIRRSDKGYEAMDILSYENHALYIKNTDMLQSKYQCPKCEMVFVSAEKLKNHKKNQCELVNIESFPTEPTIYKPAHNTIRSLLTKYSIKDADQYIDHFIVYDFEAILKPTATQHGENTVFTNEHIPVSVSVADSLTEEVRCFVNDDPKMLLTDMFKYIGDVSVKIQQYNVNKYKSLPQKIINAHGLTGMEIPGVNLGKTYKMSDVESWIGE
;
A
#
# COMPACT_ATOMS: atom_id res chain seq x y z
N MET A 1 13.77 7.93 -27.21
CA MET A 1 13.54 9.14 -26.41
C MET A 1 13.62 10.31 -27.35
N GLU A 2 12.61 11.16 -27.34
CA GLU A 2 12.47 12.35 -28.17
C GLU A 2 12.47 13.58 -27.26
N SER A 3 12.97 14.72 -27.74
CA SER A 3 12.95 15.95 -26.94
C SER A 3 12.74 17.20 -27.78
N HIS A 4 11.99 18.17 -27.24
CA HIS A 4 11.68 19.45 -27.89
C HIS A 4 12.07 20.59 -26.95
N LEU A 5 12.92 21.50 -27.42
CA LEU A 5 13.34 22.68 -26.66
C LEU A 5 12.62 23.92 -27.17
N TYR A 6 12.08 24.70 -26.25
CA TYR A 6 11.42 25.98 -26.50
C TYR A 6 12.09 27.05 -25.66
N GLU A 7 12.75 28.00 -26.29
CA GLU A 7 13.44 29.11 -25.64
C GLU A 7 12.68 30.42 -25.85
N SER A 8 12.70 31.30 -24.84
CA SER A 8 12.06 32.62 -24.84
C SER A 8 10.56 32.56 -25.19
N VAL A 9 9.85 31.56 -24.66
CA VAL A 9 8.41 31.39 -24.88
C VAL A 9 7.66 31.69 -23.58
N GLU A 10 6.65 32.55 -23.68
CA GLU A 10 5.71 32.82 -22.58
C GLU A 10 5.04 31.52 -22.08
N PRO A 11 4.81 31.34 -20.77
CA PRO A 11 4.23 30.11 -20.23
C PRO A 11 2.90 29.69 -20.89
N SER A 12 2.03 30.65 -21.22
CA SER A 12 0.75 30.39 -21.89
C SER A 12 0.94 29.74 -23.27
N VAL A 13 1.85 30.29 -24.07
CA VAL A 13 2.20 29.79 -25.40
C VAL A 13 2.90 28.43 -25.30
N PHE A 14 3.69 28.20 -24.24
CA PHE A 14 4.30 26.91 -24.00
C PHE A 14 3.25 25.81 -23.78
N TYR A 15 2.16 26.07 -23.07
CA TYR A 15 1.11 25.06 -22.84
C TYR A 15 0.47 24.59 -24.13
N ASP A 16 0.18 25.50 -25.07
CA ASP A 16 -0.40 25.15 -26.36
C ASP A 16 0.58 24.31 -27.20
N LYS A 17 1.88 24.66 -27.16
CA LYS A 17 2.95 23.89 -27.83
C LYS A 17 3.12 22.50 -27.21
N LEU A 18 3.08 22.41 -25.88
CA LEU A 18 3.15 21.16 -25.14
C LEU A 18 1.97 20.27 -25.53
N GLU A 19 0.74 20.78 -25.44
CA GLU A 19 -0.46 20.03 -25.83
C GLU A 19 -0.36 19.54 -27.28
N ASN A 20 0.04 20.40 -28.22
CA ASN A 20 0.17 20.04 -29.62
C ASN A 20 1.15 18.87 -29.80
N VAL A 21 2.37 18.99 -29.28
CA VAL A 21 3.41 17.95 -29.36
C VAL A 21 2.96 16.62 -28.72
N LEU A 22 2.22 16.68 -27.62
CA LEU A 22 1.71 15.46 -26.97
C LEU A 22 0.53 14.86 -27.74
N SER A 23 -0.29 15.68 -28.38
CA SER A 23 -1.48 15.24 -29.13
C SER A 23 -1.15 14.55 -30.47
N THR A 24 0.02 14.83 -31.04
CA THR A 24 0.50 14.23 -32.29
C THR A 24 1.04 12.81 -32.12
N GLN A 25 1.20 12.34 -30.89
CA GLN A 25 1.73 11.02 -30.60
C GLN A 25 0.72 9.93 -31.00
N SER A 26 1.22 8.84 -31.61
CA SER A 26 0.38 7.75 -32.13
C SER A 26 0.32 6.50 -31.24
N SER A 27 1.15 6.45 -30.20
CA SER A 27 1.28 5.35 -29.24
C SER A 27 1.48 5.89 -27.84
N ALA A 28 1.19 5.09 -26.80
CA ALA A 28 1.34 5.46 -25.41
C ALA A 28 2.80 5.83 -25.10
N PHE A 29 2.97 6.81 -24.24
CA PHE A 29 4.29 7.35 -23.92
C PHE A 29 4.35 7.80 -22.46
N LYS A 30 5.55 8.17 -22.02
CA LYS A 30 5.74 8.96 -20.81
C LYS A 30 6.31 10.31 -21.17
N VAL A 31 5.93 11.34 -20.44
CA VAL A 31 6.42 12.71 -20.63
C VAL A 31 7.04 13.24 -19.35
N ASN A 32 8.10 14.02 -19.48
CA ASN A 32 8.56 14.94 -18.45
C ASN A 32 8.93 16.28 -19.09
N VAL A 33 8.99 17.34 -18.29
CA VAL A 33 9.38 18.69 -18.73
C VAL A 33 10.53 19.15 -17.85
N ALA A 34 11.52 19.82 -18.42
CA ALA A 34 12.59 20.49 -17.69
C ALA A 34 12.58 22.00 -17.95
N LEU A 35 12.93 22.78 -16.94
CA LEU A 35 12.89 24.25 -16.96
C LEU A 35 14.30 24.83 -17.14
N GLY A 36 14.45 25.73 -18.11
CA GLY A 36 15.60 26.63 -18.19
C GLY A 36 15.25 27.96 -17.56
N TYR A 37 16.13 28.51 -16.75
CA TYR A 37 15.86 29.73 -16.01
C TYR A 37 17.13 30.55 -15.76
N GLU A 38 16.93 31.83 -15.51
CA GLU A 38 17.99 32.78 -15.17
C GLU A 38 17.77 33.27 -13.74
N LEU A 39 18.82 33.27 -12.94
CA LEU A 39 18.86 33.89 -11.62
C LEU A 39 19.61 35.22 -11.70
N VAL A 40 19.26 36.16 -10.83
CA VAL A 40 19.96 37.44 -10.65
C VAL A 40 20.37 37.63 -9.20
N SER A 41 21.55 38.19 -8.98
CA SER A 41 22.04 38.50 -7.62
C SER A 41 21.29 39.67 -7.00
N LYS A 42 20.96 39.56 -5.70
CA LYS A 42 20.33 40.64 -4.93
C LYS A 42 21.25 41.85 -4.75
N THR A 43 22.56 41.67 -4.84
CA THR A 43 23.57 42.72 -4.58
C THR A 43 24.13 43.35 -5.85
N GLY A 44 23.80 42.81 -7.03
CA GLY A 44 24.33 43.29 -8.30
C GLY A 44 23.44 42.84 -9.47
N PRO A 45 22.72 43.76 -10.14
CA PRO A 45 21.77 43.40 -11.20
C PRO A 45 22.45 42.81 -12.45
N ASP A 46 23.75 43.01 -12.64
CA ASP A 46 24.53 42.49 -13.77
C ASP A 46 25.09 41.06 -13.52
N ASP A 47 25.04 40.56 -12.29
CA ASP A 47 25.45 39.19 -11.95
C ASP A 47 24.27 38.24 -12.15
N THR A 48 24.20 37.64 -13.34
CA THR A 48 23.18 36.65 -13.68
C THR A 48 23.76 35.26 -13.90
N ARG A 49 22.96 34.24 -13.59
CA ARG A 49 23.32 32.82 -13.77
C ARG A 49 22.24 32.10 -14.53
N TYR A 50 22.61 31.51 -15.67
CA TYR A 50 21.72 30.70 -16.48
C TYR A 50 21.83 29.20 -16.13
N PHE A 51 20.68 28.55 -16.03
CA PHE A 51 20.55 27.11 -15.83
C PHE A 51 19.86 26.50 -17.05
N TYR A 52 20.55 25.56 -17.71
CA TYR A 52 20.03 24.86 -18.88
C TYR A 52 18.98 23.80 -18.46
N PRO A 53 17.87 23.62 -19.22
CA PRO A 53 16.84 22.64 -18.91
C PRO A 53 17.37 21.21 -18.97
N ASN A 54 17.48 20.57 -17.80
CA ASN A 54 17.94 19.21 -17.62
C ASN A 54 17.11 18.46 -16.54
N LEU A 55 16.70 17.24 -16.85
CA LEU A 55 15.94 16.38 -15.94
C LEU A 55 16.68 15.97 -14.66
N ALA A 56 18.00 16.20 -14.56
CA ALA A 56 18.74 15.92 -13.34
C ALA A 56 18.40 16.90 -12.20
N ASN A 57 18.06 18.15 -12.52
CA ASN A 57 18.02 19.23 -11.54
C ASN A 57 16.95 20.30 -11.82
N THR A 58 16.19 20.20 -12.92
CA THR A 58 15.18 21.20 -13.30
C THR A 58 13.88 20.54 -13.80
N TYR A 59 13.63 19.30 -13.40
CA TYR A 59 12.43 18.57 -13.79
C TYR A 59 11.18 19.19 -13.16
N VAL A 60 10.09 19.21 -13.92
CA VAL A 60 8.77 19.64 -13.44
C VAL A 60 8.12 18.51 -12.64
N PHE A 61 8.13 17.29 -13.19
CA PHE A 61 7.59 16.11 -12.54
C PHE A 61 8.70 15.25 -11.93
N ASN A 62 8.53 14.84 -10.67
CA ASN A 62 9.48 13.97 -9.96
C ASN A 62 9.73 12.65 -10.70
N LYS A 63 8.73 12.17 -11.45
CA LYS A 63 8.81 10.99 -12.31
C LYS A 63 8.09 11.27 -13.62
N PRO A 64 8.53 10.68 -14.76
CA PRO A 64 7.82 10.83 -16.02
C PRO A 64 6.37 10.34 -15.93
N VAL A 65 5.43 11.18 -16.36
CA VAL A 65 3.98 10.96 -16.30
C VAL A 65 3.57 10.06 -17.47
N ALA A 66 2.82 8.99 -17.20
CA ALA A 66 2.33 8.08 -18.24
C ALA A 66 1.06 8.61 -18.91
N ILE A 67 1.08 8.67 -20.24
CA ILE A 67 -0.04 9.07 -21.10
C ILE A 67 -0.54 7.83 -21.83
N ASN A 68 -1.72 7.35 -21.43
CA ASN A 68 -2.36 6.15 -21.96
C ASN A 68 -3.70 6.46 -22.66
N SER A 69 -4.16 7.72 -22.63
CA SER A 69 -5.29 8.27 -23.38
C SER A 69 -5.00 9.72 -23.76
N LYS A 70 -5.70 10.29 -24.75
CA LYS A 70 -5.56 11.71 -25.08
C LYS A 70 -6.05 12.61 -23.95
N ALA A 71 -7.03 12.17 -23.18
CA ALA A 71 -7.53 12.91 -22.02
C ALA A 71 -6.47 13.06 -20.92
N ASP A 72 -5.51 12.13 -20.82
CA ASP A 72 -4.40 12.22 -19.85
C ASP A 72 -3.52 13.45 -20.08
N ILE A 73 -3.40 13.94 -21.31
CA ILE A 73 -2.62 15.15 -21.63
C ILE A 73 -3.17 16.32 -20.82
N GLN A 74 -4.49 16.56 -20.91
CA GLN A 74 -5.14 17.63 -20.17
C GLN A 74 -5.12 17.39 -18.66
N LYS A 75 -5.50 16.18 -18.24
CA LYS A 75 -5.76 15.83 -16.83
C LYS A 75 -4.53 15.61 -15.97
N LYS A 76 -3.45 15.08 -16.55
CA LYS A 76 -2.24 14.69 -15.81
C LYS A 76 -1.06 15.59 -16.11
N VAL A 77 -1.08 16.32 -17.23
CA VAL A 77 0.05 17.17 -17.62
C VAL A 77 -0.34 18.63 -17.54
N ILE A 78 -1.30 19.08 -18.37
CA ILE A 78 -1.62 20.51 -18.47
C ILE A 78 -2.20 21.05 -17.16
N SER A 79 -3.20 20.39 -16.58
CA SER A 79 -3.81 20.84 -15.32
C SER A 79 -2.83 20.83 -14.15
N GLU A 80 -1.96 19.81 -14.09
CA GLU A 80 -0.97 19.69 -13.02
C GLU A 80 0.08 20.81 -13.12
N ILE A 81 0.66 21.04 -14.30
CA ILE A 81 1.64 22.13 -14.51
C ILE A 81 1.01 23.50 -14.23
N ARG A 82 -0.24 23.74 -14.65
CA ARG A 82 -0.95 25.01 -14.39
C ARG A 82 -1.26 25.24 -12.91
N SER A 83 -1.37 24.18 -12.11
CA SER A 83 -1.62 24.28 -10.67
C SER A 83 -0.34 24.46 -9.84
N MET A 84 0.84 24.27 -10.44
CA MET A 84 2.13 24.37 -9.76
C MET A 84 2.70 25.78 -9.83
N GLU A 85 3.33 26.21 -8.74
CA GLU A 85 4.27 27.32 -8.78
C GLU A 85 5.62 26.81 -9.31
N LEU A 86 5.94 27.12 -10.57
CA LEU A 86 7.13 26.58 -11.24
C LEU A 86 8.43 27.04 -10.58
N ALA A 87 8.43 28.20 -9.91
CA ALA A 87 9.58 28.70 -9.17
C ALA A 87 10.01 27.76 -8.03
N ASP A 88 9.08 26.97 -7.47
CA ASP A 88 9.36 26.01 -6.39
C ASP A 88 10.13 24.77 -6.87
N LYS A 89 10.18 24.54 -8.19
CA LYS A 89 10.93 23.44 -8.81
C LYS A 89 12.38 23.79 -9.11
N LEU A 90 12.78 25.05 -8.87
CA LEU A 90 14.09 25.57 -9.26
C LEU A 90 15.10 25.43 -8.12
N ASN A 91 16.37 25.25 -8.51
CA ASN A 91 17.47 25.18 -7.56
C ASN A 91 18.20 26.53 -7.49
N TYR A 92 18.30 27.10 -6.30
CA TYR A 92 18.98 28.37 -6.10
C TYR A 92 20.43 28.13 -5.67
N SER A 93 21.37 28.84 -6.30
CA SER A 93 22.81 28.73 -5.96
C SER A 93 23.12 29.13 -4.51
N SER A 94 22.39 30.11 -3.99
CA SER A 94 22.45 30.57 -2.60
C SER A 94 21.25 31.47 -2.30
N SER A 95 21.04 31.85 -1.04
CA SER A 95 20.00 32.80 -0.61
C SER A 95 20.18 34.22 -1.16
N GLY A 96 21.35 34.52 -1.76
CA GLY A 96 21.69 35.78 -2.40
C GLY A 96 21.15 35.95 -3.82
N TYR A 97 20.61 34.90 -4.44
CA TYR A 97 20.04 34.95 -5.79
C TYR A 97 18.51 34.88 -5.75
N THR A 98 17.86 35.56 -6.69
CA THR A 98 16.42 35.46 -6.94
C THR A 98 16.16 35.06 -8.38
N LEU A 99 14.99 34.46 -8.65
CA LEU A 99 14.56 34.15 -10.00
C LEU A 99 14.37 35.44 -10.80
N LYS A 100 15.03 35.54 -11.96
CA LYS A 100 14.81 36.61 -12.92
C LYS A 100 13.72 36.23 -13.90
N ALA A 101 13.84 35.08 -14.54
CA ALA A 101 12.82 34.55 -15.46
C ALA A 101 13.01 33.04 -15.70
N ILE A 102 11.91 32.35 -16.04
CA ILE A 102 11.97 31.05 -16.71
C ILE A 102 12.11 31.33 -18.20
N THR A 103 13.22 30.93 -18.79
CA THR A 103 13.63 31.31 -20.15
C THR A 103 13.52 30.17 -21.14
N ALA A 104 13.39 28.92 -20.69
CA ALA A 104 13.21 27.79 -21.59
C ALA A 104 12.39 26.65 -20.98
N PHE A 105 11.78 25.86 -21.85
CA PHE A 105 11.12 24.60 -21.51
C PHE A 105 11.63 23.51 -22.44
N LYS A 106 12.00 22.36 -21.89
CA LYS A 106 12.39 21.18 -22.65
C LYS A 106 11.48 20.02 -22.34
N ILE A 107 10.73 19.57 -23.34
CA ILE A 107 9.85 18.40 -23.25
C ILE A 107 10.66 17.15 -23.55
N PHE A 108 10.50 16.11 -22.75
CA PHE A 108 11.10 14.79 -22.96
C PHE A 108 9.99 13.74 -23.11
N ILE A 109 9.98 13.05 -24.24
CA ILE A 109 9.01 12.01 -24.57
C ILE A 109 9.71 10.66 -24.62
N TYR A 110 9.19 9.73 -23.84
CA TYR A 110 9.64 8.36 -23.75
C TYR A 110 8.57 7.47 -24.36
N HIS A 111 8.77 7.10 -25.62
CA HIS A 111 7.93 6.13 -26.31
C HIS A 111 7.86 4.82 -25.54
N ARG A 112 6.65 4.26 -25.42
CA ARG A 112 6.42 2.98 -24.78
C ARG A 112 5.78 2.05 -25.81
N ASP A 113 6.22 0.81 -25.82
CA ASP A 113 5.49 -0.25 -26.50
C ASP A 113 4.51 -0.85 -25.50
N HIS A 114 3.33 -0.23 -25.40
CA HIS A 114 2.21 -0.77 -24.63
C HIS A 114 1.08 -1.19 -25.57
N THR A 115 1.47 -1.97 -26.57
CA THR A 115 0.53 -2.55 -27.51
C THR A 115 -0.16 -3.79 -26.93
N LEU A 116 -1.43 -3.97 -27.24
CA LEU A 116 -2.24 -5.11 -26.82
C LEU A 116 -2.40 -6.06 -28.01
N GLY A 117 -1.67 -7.18 -27.96
CA GLY A 117 -1.63 -8.20 -28.98
C GLY A 117 -1.49 -9.61 -28.42
N ASP A 118 -0.93 -10.52 -29.23
CA ASP A 118 -0.47 -11.80 -28.71
C ASP A 118 0.91 -11.62 -28.08
N SER A 119 1.09 -12.28 -26.94
CA SER A 119 2.36 -12.32 -26.22
C SER A 119 2.77 -13.77 -26.05
N GLU A 120 4.08 -14.02 -26.14
CA GLU A 120 4.65 -15.33 -25.82
C GLU A 120 4.67 -15.57 -24.29
N ALA A 121 4.36 -14.55 -23.49
CA ALA A 121 4.37 -14.65 -22.04
C ALA A 121 3.32 -15.64 -21.52
N VAL A 122 3.76 -16.52 -20.63
CA VAL A 122 2.88 -17.44 -19.92
C VAL A 122 2.06 -16.67 -18.89
N ILE A 123 0.74 -16.75 -18.98
CA ILE A 123 -0.16 -16.13 -17.99
C ILE A 123 0.05 -16.78 -16.61
N PRO A 124 0.42 -16.01 -15.57
CA PRO A 124 0.66 -16.50 -14.23
C PRO A 124 -0.53 -17.24 -13.63
N LYS A 125 -0.24 -18.15 -12.69
CA LYS A 125 -1.25 -18.95 -11.98
C LYS A 125 -2.34 -18.07 -11.35
N ILE A 126 -1.95 -16.96 -10.69
CA ILE A 126 -2.88 -16.03 -10.02
C ILE A 126 -3.91 -15.41 -10.97
N ILE A 127 -3.51 -15.09 -12.22
CA ILE A 127 -4.43 -14.56 -13.24
C ILE A 127 -5.23 -15.71 -13.89
N ARG A 128 -4.55 -16.81 -14.22
CA ARG A 128 -5.13 -17.95 -14.93
C ARG A 128 -6.23 -18.65 -14.15
N GLU A 129 -6.08 -18.75 -12.83
CA GLU A 129 -7.06 -19.39 -11.93
C GLU A 129 -8.15 -18.42 -11.46
N ASN A 130 -8.03 -17.13 -11.79
CA ASN A 130 -9.02 -16.14 -11.41
C ASN A 130 -10.28 -16.25 -12.30
N LYS A 131 -11.37 -16.74 -11.72
CA LYS A 131 -12.67 -16.91 -12.41
C LYS A 131 -13.30 -15.60 -12.92
N HIS A 132 -12.83 -14.45 -12.42
CA HIS A 132 -13.29 -13.11 -12.80
C HIS A 132 -12.52 -12.53 -13.98
N VAL A 133 -11.52 -13.26 -14.49
CA VAL A 133 -10.78 -12.91 -15.71
C VAL A 133 -11.01 -13.99 -16.76
N ILE A 134 -11.11 -13.60 -18.03
CA ILE A 134 -11.18 -14.54 -19.16
C ILE A 134 -9.96 -14.32 -20.03
N ASN A 135 -9.18 -15.38 -20.18
CA ASN A 135 -8.08 -15.43 -21.13
C ASN A 135 -8.57 -15.98 -22.49
N PHE A 136 -8.18 -15.32 -23.58
CA PHE A 136 -8.40 -15.81 -24.94
C PHE A 136 -7.06 -16.27 -25.53
N PRO A 137 -6.81 -17.58 -25.66
CA PRO A 137 -5.54 -18.05 -26.21
C PRO A 137 -5.45 -17.78 -27.72
N LYS A 138 -4.25 -17.43 -28.21
CA LYS A 138 -3.91 -17.32 -29.64
C LYS A 138 -4.82 -16.37 -30.42
N THR A 139 -4.85 -15.09 -30.03
CA THR A 139 -5.75 -14.10 -30.63
C THR A 139 -5.24 -13.54 -31.95
N ASN A 140 -3.98 -13.82 -32.31
CA ASN A 140 -3.24 -13.24 -33.43
C ASN A 140 -3.31 -11.70 -33.41
N ASN A 141 -2.92 -11.08 -32.31
CA ASN A 141 -2.96 -9.62 -32.10
C ASN A 141 -4.35 -8.98 -31.99
N LYS A 142 -5.39 -9.78 -31.75
CA LYS A 142 -6.79 -9.32 -31.70
C LYS A 142 -7.41 -9.47 -30.33
N CYS A 143 -6.61 -9.51 -29.27
CA CYS A 143 -7.07 -9.73 -27.90
C CYS A 143 -8.10 -8.67 -27.46
N VAL A 144 -7.92 -7.40 -27.87
CA VAL A 144 -8.91 -6.34 -27.66
C VAL A 144 -10.24 -6.67 -28.37
N PHE A 145 -10.22 -7.12 -29.63
CA PHE A 145 -11.44 -7.52 -30.32
C PHE A 145 -12.09 -8.77 -29.72
N HIS A 146 -11.32 -9.68 -29.11
CA HIS A 146 -11.88 -10.80 -28.34
C HIS A 146 -12.63 -10.29 -27.11
N CYS A 147 -12.07 -9.32 -26.40
CA CYS A 147 -12.75 -8.68 -25.26
C CYS A 147 -14.03 -7.96 -25.71
N ILE A 148 -13.98 -7.16 -26.78
CA ILE A 148 -15.14 -6.45 -27.33
C ILE A 148 -16.23 -7.44 -27.78
N ALA A 149 -15.84 -8.47 -28.53
CA ALA A 149 -16.77 -9.50 -28.97
C ALA A 149 -17.40 -10.22 -27.78
N TRP A 150 -16.61 -10.51 -26.74
CA TRP A 150 -17.10 -11.15 -25.52
C TRP A 150 -18.08 -10.28 -24.76
N HIS A 151 -17.79 -9.00 -24.64
CA HIS A 151 -18.65 -8.02 -23.98
C HIS A 151 -20.00 -7.88 -24.71
N THR A 152 -19.94 -7.61 -26.02
CA THR A 152 -21.11 -7.27 -26.83
C THR A 152 -21.96 -8.46 -27.24
N PHE A 153 -21.41 -9.68 -27.30
CA PHE A 153 -22.19 -10.85 -27.66
C PHE A 153 -23.25 -11.10 -26.58
N GLN A 154 -24.51 -11.32 -26.94
CA GLN A 154 -25.56 -11.65 -25.97
C GLN A 154 -26.03 -13.07 -26.24
N SER A 155 -25.46 -14.04 -25.53
CA SER A 155 -25.87 -15.44 -25.60
C SER A 155 -25.79 -16.10 -24.22
N PRO A 156 -26.81 -16.86 -23.81
CA PRO A 156 -26.79 -17.60 -22.55
C PRO A 156 -25.76 -18.75 -22.56
N LYS A 157 -25.25 -19.15 -23.74
CA LYS A 157 -24.22 -20.20 -23.91
C LYS A 157 -22.90 -19.61 -24.42
N LYS A 158 -22.44 -18.51 -23.81
CA LYS A 158 -21.13 -17.90 -24.10
C LYS A 158 -19.99 -18.87 -23.78
N ASP A 159 -19.24 -19.30 -24.80
CA ASP A 159 -18.03 -20.10 -24.66
C ASP A 159 -16.83 -19.33 -25.24
N PRO A 160 -15.79 -19.02 -24.45
CA PRO A 160 -14.60 -18.29 -24.91
C PRO A 160 -13.91 -18.96 -26.11
N ARG A 161 -14.04 -20.29 -26.23
CA ARG A 161 -13.42 -21.08 -27.31
C ARG A 161 -14.15 -20.93 -28.65
N ARG A 162 -15.38 -20.43 -28.65
CA ARG A 162 -16.26 -20.35 -29.83
C ARG A 162 -16.53 -18.93 -30.31
N ILE A 163 -15.80 -17.93 -29.78
CA ILE A 163 -16.08 -16.51 -30.05
C ILE A 163 -15.52 -15.97 -31.38
N GLN A 164 -14.78 -16.79 -32.13
CA GLN A 164 -14.07 -16.36 -33.34
C GLN A 164 -14.98 -15.73 -34.41
N ALA A 165 -16.23 -16.20 -34.55
CA ALA A 165 -17.18 -15.60 -35.49
C ALA A 165 -17.50 -14.15 -35.10
N GLN A 166 -17.77 -13.91 -33.81
CA GLN A 166 -18.08 -12.59 -33.26
C GLN A 166 -16.86 -11.66 -33.31
N VAL A 167 -15.65 -12.20 -33.14
CA VAL A 167 -14.40 -11.43 -33.32
C VAL A 167 -14.27 -10.94 -34.77
N LYS A 168 -14.58 -11.80 -35.75
CA LYS A 168 -14.59 -11.39 -37.17
C LYS A 168 -15.64 -10.32 -37.44
N GLU A 169 -16.83 -10.42 -36.85
CA GLU A 169 -17.86 -9.39 -36.98
C GLU A 169 -17.45 -8.06 -36.34
N ALA A 170 -16.87 -8.08 -35.13
CA ALA A 170 -16.31 -6.89 -34.50
C ALA A 170 -15.21 -6.25 -35.38
N PHE A 171 -14.33 -7.07 -35.95
CA PHE A 171 -13.29 -6.57 -36.85
C PHE A 171 -13.84 -6.00 -38.16
N LYS A 172 -14.88 -6.60 -38.75
CA LYS A 172 -15.56 -6.05 -39.93
C LYS A 172 -16.17 -4.69 -39.62
N ARG A 173 -16.83 -4.54 -38.47
CA ARG A 173 -17.35 -3.24 -38.00
C ARG A 173 -16.24 -2.20 -37.89
N TYR A 174 -15.10 -2.57 -37.30
CA TYR A 174 -13.92 -1.72 -37.24
C TYR A 174 -13.41 -1.30 -38.63
N CYS A 175 -13.32 -2.24 -39.59
CA CYS A 175 -12.91 -1.96 -40.97
C CYS A 175 -13.87 -0.98 -41.66
N SER A 176 -15.19 -1.23 -41.56
CA SER A 176 -16.22 -0.36 -42.11
C SER A 176 -16.13 1.07 -41.57
N PHE A 177 -15.89 1.23 -40.27
CA PHE A 177 -15.72 2.54 -39.66
C PHE A 177 -14.46 3.24 -40.17
N LYS A 178 -13.33 2.53 -40.26
CA LYS A 178 -12.07 3.08 -40.80
C LYS A 178 -12.13 3.38 -42.30
N GLY A 179 -13.25 3.11 -42.98
CA GLY A 179 -13.37 3.26 -44.43
C GLY A 179 -12.53 2.25 -45.21
N VAL A 180 -12.10 1.15 -44.58
CA VAL A 180 -11.26 0.11 -45.18
C VAL A 180 -12.11 -1.10 -45.51
N LYS A 181 -11.96 -1.65 -46.72
CA LYS A 181 -12.64 -2.89 -47.09
C LYS A 181 -12.05 -4.07 -46.32
N TYR A 182 -12.91 -4.81 -45.62
CA TYR A 182 -12.50 -6.05 -44.95
C TYR A 182 -11.88 -7.05 -45.95
N SER A 183 -10.76 -7.65 -45.57
CA SER A 183 -10.18 -8.81 -46.24
C SER A 183 -9.59 -9.79 -45.23
N LEU A 184 -9.51 -11.07 -45.61
CA LEU A 184 -8.85 -12.09 -44.78
C LEU A 184 -7.36 -11.80 -44.57
N SER A 185 -6.69 -11.21 -45.57
CA SER A 185 -5.28 -10.81 -45.45
C SER A 185 -5.13 -9.75 -44.36
N LEU A 186 -5.95 -8.69 -44.41
CA LEU A 186 -5.96 -7.61 -43.41
C LEU A 186 -6.28 -8.13 -42.01
N PHE A 187 -7.25 -9.05 -41.89
CA PHE A 187 -7.54 -9.69 -40.61
C PHE A 187 -6.29 -10.43 -40.10
N ARG A 188 -5.62 -11.23 -40.93
CA ARG A 188 -4.46 -12.02 -40.49
C ARG A 188 -3.25 -11.15 -40.13
N SER A 189 -2.97 -10.10 -40.90
CA SER A 189 -1.82 -9.20 -40.70
C SER A 189 -2.08 -8.02 -39.77
N PHE A 190 -3.22 -8.00 -39.08
CA PHE A 190 -3.58 -6.91 -38.18
C PHE A 190 -2.55 -6.73 -37.06
N LYS A 191 -2.15 -5.47 -36.82
CA LYS A 191 -1.17 -5.10 -35.80
C LYS A 191 -1.85 -4.98 -34.43
N PRO A 192 -1.12 -5.23 -33.33
CA PRO A 192 -1.59 -4.94 -31.97
C PRO A 192 -2.12 -3.50 -31.82
N ILE A 193 -3.09 -3.31 -30.91
CA ILE A 193 -3.69 -1.99 -30.63
C ILE A 193 -2.95 -1.35 -29.45
N ASP A 194 -2.41 -0.16 -29.63
CA ASP A 194 -1.81 0.60 -28.54
C ASP A 194 -2.88 1.21 -27.61
N LEU A 195 -2.55 1.40 -26.33
CA LEU A 195 -3.47 2.03 -25.36
C LEU A 195 -4.02 3.38 -25.83
N LEU A 196 -3.20 4.21 -26.46
CA LEU A 196 -3.61 5.53 -26.95
C LEU A 196 -4.63 5.42 -28.10
N GLN A 197 -4.58 4.34 -28.86
CA GLN A 197 -5.53 4.05 -29.94
C GLN A 197 -6.88 3.55 -29.41
N LEU A 198 -6.98 3.17 -28.13
CA LEU A 198 -8.25 2.75 -27.53
C LEU A 198 -9.28 3.88 -27.52
N ASP A 199 -8.85 5.13 -27.44
CA ASP A 199 -9.78 6.28 -27.51
C ASP A 199 -10.65 6.22 -28.78
N GLU A 200 -10.04 5.90 -29.91
CA GLU A 200 -10.75 5.74 -31.18
C GLU A 200 -11.64 4.49 -31.17
N VAL A 201 -11.14 3.38 -30.64
CA VAL A 201 -11.91 2.13 -30.52
C VAL A 201 -13.17 2.34 -29.66
N GLU A 202 -13.06 3.10 -28.57
CA GLU A 202 -14.20 3.44 -27.71
C GLU A 202 -15.30 4.18 -28.46
N ASP A 203 -14.95 5.15 -29.31
CA ASP A 203 -15.92 5.87 -30.13
C ASP A 203 -16.58 4.95 -31.17
N PHE A 204 -15.82 4.03 -31.76
CA PHE A 204 -16.34 3.16 -32.82
C PHE A 204 -17.33 2.13 -32.30
N PHE A 205 -17.06 1.57 -31.12
CA PHE A 205 -17.92 0.57 -30.51
C PHE A 205 -18.96 1.18 -29.56
N GLN A 206 -18.87 2.48 -29.27
CA GLN A 206 -19.69 3.15 -28.26
C GLN A 206 -19.58 2.42 -26.92
N LEU A 207 -18.33 2.17 -26.51
CA LEU A 207 -17.96 1.47 -25.27
C LEU A 207 -16.82 2.22 -24.60
N VAL A 208 -16.76 2.19 -23.28
CA VAL A 208 -15.60 2.59 -22.48
C VAL A 208 -14.70 1.37 -22.28
N ILE A 209 -13.39 1.51 -22.42
CA ILE A 209 -12.40 0.44 -22.26
C ILE A 209 -11.41 0.82 -21.16
N ASN A 210 -11.70 0.45 -19.92
CA ASN A 210 -10.73 0.66 -18.84
C ASN A 210 -9.66 -0.44 -18.87
N VAL A 211 -8.41 -0.05 -18.64
CA VAL A 211 -7.28 -0.98 -18.66
C VAL A 211 -6.66 -1.03 -17.28
N TYR A 212 -6.59 -2.23 -16.74
CA TYR A 212 -5.97 -2.55 -15.47
C TYR A 212 -4.66 -3.30 -15.69
N LYS A 213 -3.73 -3.19 -14.76
CA LYS A 213 -2.52 -4.01 -14.67
C LYS A 213 -2.48 -4.65 -13.29
N MET A 214 -2.02 -5.89 -13.23
CA MET A 214 -1.79 -6.60 -11.96
C MET A 214 -0.29 -6.75 -11.75
N ASP A 215 0.18 -6.38 -10.56
CA ASP A 215 1.47 -6.86 -10.07
C ASP A 215 1.30 -8.30 -9.59
N VAL A 216 2.00 -9.23 -10.23
CA VAL A 216 1.88 -10.67 -9.97
C VAL A 216 2.40 -11.03 -8.58
N VAL A 217 3.38 -10.27 -8.07
CA VAL A 217 4.02 -10.55 -6.77
C VAL A 217 3.09 -10.14 -5.63
N SER A 218 2.63 -8.89 -5.62
CA SER A 218 1.73 -8.41 -4.55
C SER A 218 0.25 -8.77 -4.77
N GLY A 219 -0.15 -9.10 -6.00
CA GLY A 219 -1.56 -9.24 -6.38
C GLY A 219 -2.30 -7.91 -6.51
N ASN A 220 -1.61 -6.77 -6.35
CA ASN A 220 -2.23 -5.45 -6.48
C ASN A 220 -2.65 -5.16 -7.92
N VAL A 221 -3.82 -4.55 -8.06
CA VAL A 221 -4.42 -4.24 -9.36
C VAL A 221 -4.60 -2.74 -9.48
N GLU A 222 -3.94 -2.15 -10.47
CA GLU A 222 -3.94 -0.72 -10.74
C GLU A 222 -4.69 -0.42 -12.04
N CYS A 223 -5.51 0.63 -12.04
CA CYS A 223 -6.14 1.13 -13.26
C CYS A 223 -5.14 2.06 -13.98
N ILE A 224 -4.54 1.58 -15.06
CA ILE A 224 -3.53 2.33 -15.83
C ILE A 224 -4.16 3.24 -16.89
N ARG A 225 -5.37 2.91 -17.35
CA ARG A 225 -6.15 3.74 -18.27
C ARG A 225 -7.61 3.73 -17.82
N ARG A 226 -8.18 4.92 -17.63
CA ARG A 226 -9.60 5.14 -17.35
C ARG A 226 -10.14 6.09 -18.40
N SER A 227 -11.25 5.72 -19.03
CA SER A 227 -11.96 6.62 -19.94
C SER A 227 -13.08 7.34 -19.21
N ASP A 228 -13.36 8.55 -19.69
CA ASP A 228 -14.38 9.46 -19.16
C ASP A 228 -15.65 9.46 -20.00
N LYS A 229 -15.69 8.69 -21.09
CA LYS A 229 -16.82 8.71 -22.03
C LYS A 229 -18.07 8.16 -21.34
N GLY A 230 -19.24 8.69 -21.71
CA GLY A 230 -20.54 8.28 -21.15
C GLY A 230 -21.09 6.96 -21.72
N TYR A 231 -20.25 6.06 -22.22
CA TYR A 231 -20.67 4.78 -22.80
C TYR A 231 -20.66 3.65 -21.75
N GLU A 232 -21.21 2.48 -22.11
CA GLU A 232 -21.11 1.28 -21.28
C GLU A 232 -19.63 0.86 -21.11
N ALA A 233 -19.24 0.55 -19.87
CA ALA A 233 -17.86 0.22 -19.54
C ALA A 233 -17.55 -1.27 -19.69
N MET A 234 -16.45 -1.53 -20.38
CA MET A 234 -15.74 -2.80 -20.43
C MET A 234 -14.39 -2.65 -19.74
N ASP A 235 -14.09 -3.56 -18.83
CA ASP A 235 -12.81 -3.60 -18.14
C ASP A 235 -11.92 -4.72 -18.72
N ILE A 236 -10.65 -4.39 -18.99
CA ILE A 236 -9.65 -5.36 -19.46
C ILE A 236 -8.42 -5.35 -18.55
N LEU A 237 -7.81 -6.52 -18.39
CA LEU A 237 -6.53 -6.69 -17.70
C LEU A 237 -5.43 -6.79 -18.75
N SER A 238 -4.47 -5.86 -18.72
CA SER A 238 -3.26 -5.90 -19.52
C SER A 238 -2.18 -6.67 -18.76
N TYR A 239 -1.72 -7.78 -19.34
CA TYR A 239 -0.60 -8.56 -18.83
C TYR A 239 0.35 -8.88 -19.99
N GLU A 240 1.62 -8.45 -19.88
CA GLU A 240 2.66 -8.68 -20.89
C GLU A 240 2.18 -8.43 -22.33
N ASN A 241 1.60 -7.25 -22.59
CA ASN A 241 1.07 -6.87 -23.91
C ASN A 241 -0.09 -7.76 -24.42
N HIS A 242 -0.79 -8.48 -23.54
CA HIS A 242 -2.01 -9.22 -23.85
C HIS A 242 -3.21 -8.67 -23.06
N ALA A 243 -4.38 -8.60 -23.72
CA ALA A 243 -5.63 -8.17 -23.09
C ALA A 243 -6.48 -9.37 -22.67
N LEU A 244 -6.82 -9.43 -21.38
CA LEU A 244 -7.78 -10.37 -20.83
C LEU A 244 -9.06 -9.64 -20.43
N TYR A 245 -10.22 -10.27 -20.59
CA TYR A 245 -11.50 -9.65 -20.23
C TYR A 245 -11.77 -9.76 -18.74
N ILE A 246 -12.14 -8.66 -18.08
CA ILE A 246 -12.52 -8.63 -16.66
C ILE A 246 -14.05 -8.71 -16.56
N LYS A 247 -14.56 -9.73 -15.85
CA LYS A 247 -15.99 -9.88 -15.57
C LYS A 247 -16.46 -9.02 -14.41
N ASN A 248 -15.58 -8.83 -13.42
CA ASN A 248 -15.89 -8.09 -12.19
C ASN A 248 -14.57 -7.55 -11.61
N THR A 249 -14.46 -6.22 -11.58
CA THR A 249 -13.28 -5.48 -11.11
C THR A 249 -13.10 -5.55 -9.60
N ASP A 250 -14.18 -5.47 -8.82
CA ASP A 250 -14.11 -5.55 -7.36
C ASP A 250 -13.55 -6.90 -6.91
N MET A 251 -14.04 -7.99 -7.50
CA MET A 251 -13.56 -9.33 -7.19
C MET A 251 -12.13 -9.55 -7.67
N LEU A 252 -11.71 -8.89 -8.76
CA LEU A 252 -10.32 -8.89 -9.22
C LEU A 252 -9.40 -8.16 -8.23
N GLN A 253 -9.87 -7.05 -7.65
CA GLN A 253 -9.17 -6.29 -6.59
C GLN A 253 -9.30 -6.93 -5.20
N SER A 254 -9.85 -8.14 -5.11
CA SER A 254 -10.13 -8.82 -3.85
C SER A 254 -11.02 -8.01 -2.90
N LYS A 255 -11.97 -7.24 -3.42
CA LYS A 255 -12.99 -6.51 -2.65
C LYS A 255 -14.28 -7.32 -2.60
N TYR A 256 -14.38 -8.21 -1.63
CA TYR A 256 -15.54 -9.08 -1.44
C TYR A 256 -16.54 -8.44 -0.48
N GLN A 257 -17.58 -7.80 -0.99
CA GLN A 257 -18.60 -7.16 -0.15
C GLN A 257 -19.65 -8.16 0.40
N CYS A 258 -20.02 -8.04 1.66
CA CYS A 258 -21.13 -8.78 2.25
C CYS A 258 -22.47 -8.14 1.85
N PRO A 259 -23.42 -8.89 1.26
CA PRO A 259 -24.73 -8.35 0.87
C PRO A 259 -25.67 -8.08 2.05
N LYS A 260 -25.33 -8.56 3.26
CA LYS A 260 -26.15 -8.37 4.48
C LYS A 260 -25.72 -7.11 5.26
N CYS A 261 -24.42 -6.91 5.45
CA CYS A 261 -23.87 -5.85 6.31
C CYS A 261 -22.89 -4.90 5.59
N GLU A 262 -22.71 -5.07 4.28
CA GLU A 262 -21.89 -4.23 3.40
C GLU A 262 -20.38 -4.19 3.70
N MET A 263 -19.88 -4.90 4.73
CA MET A 263 -18.44 -5.02 5.00
C MET A 263 -17.69 -5.63 3.82
N VAL A 264 -16.50 -5.09 3.54
CA VAL A 264 -15.62 -5.53 2.44
C VAL A 264 -14.48 -6.39 2.99
N PHE A 265 -14.29 -7.56 2.38
CA PHE A 265 -13.27 -8.53 2.77
C PHE A 265 -12.21 -8.70 1.69
N VAL A 266 -10.96 -8.95 2.10
CA VAL A 266 -9.83 -9.20 1.21
C VAL A 266 -9.83 -10.60 0.56
N SER A 267 -10.78 -11.47 0.91
CA SER A 267 -10.91 -12.78 0.26
C SER A 267 -12.33 -13.35 0.34
N ALA A 268 -12.69 -14.19 -0.63
CA ALA A 268 -13.96 -14.90 -0.65
C ALA A 268 -14.15 -15.81 0.57
N GLU A 269 -13.07 -16.40 1.07
CA GLU A 269 -13.08 -17.28 2.25
C GLU A 269 -13.37 -16.51 3.53
N LYS A 270 -12.74 -15.34 3.71
CA LYS A 270 -13.05 -14.44 4.83
C LYS A 270 -14.50 -13.97 4.78
N LEU A 271 -15.00 -13.60 3.60
CA LEU A 271 -16.42 -13.26 3.43
C LEU A 271 -17.33 -14.46 3.78
N LYS A 272 -16.97 -15.68 3.36
CA LYS A 272 -17.75 -16.90 3.66
C LYS A 272 -17.78 -17.17 5.17
N ASN A 273 -16.64 -17.07 5.85
CA ASN A 273 -16.56 -17.26 7.29
C ASN A 273 -17.34 -16.17 8.04
N HIS A 274 -17.24 -14.92 7.59
CA HIS A 274 -18.03 -13.82 8.12
C HIS A 274 -19.54 -14.07 7.96
N LYS A 275 -20.01 -14.38 6.75
CA LYS A 275 -21.42 -14.71 6.47
C LYS A 275 -21.95 -15.85 7.35
N LYS A 276 -21.10 -16.83 7.66
CA LYS A 276 -21.49 -18.01 8.44
C LYS A 276 -21.56 -17.73 9.94
N ASN A 277 -20.62 -16.95 10.48
CA ASN A 277 -20.37 -16.91 11.93
C ASN A 277 -20.43 -15.52 12.56
N GLN A 278 -20.31 -14.43 11.79
CA GLN A 278 -20.03 -13.09 12.33
C GLN A 278 -20.86 -11.96 11.70
N CYS A 279 -21.66 -12.24 10.68
CA CYS A 279 -22.40 -11.23 9.94
C CYS A 279 -23.51 -10.56 10.77
N GLU A 280 -24.08 -11.29 11.73
CA GLU A 280 -25.12 -10.82 12.64
C GLU A 280 -24.56 -10.42 14.02
N LEU A 281 -23.25 -10.62 14.24
CA LEU A 281 -22.56 -10.10 15.41
C LEU A 281 -22.33 -8.61 15.16
N VAL A 282 -23.27 -7.80 15.61
CA VAL A 282 -23.12 -6.35 15.68
C VAL A 282 -22.06 -6.08 16.76
N ASN A 283 -20.80 -5.94 16.38
CA ASN A 283 -19.89 -5.15 17.19
C ASN A 283 -20.41 -3.72 17.12
N ILE A 284 -21.16 -3.31 18.14
CA ILE A 284 -21.49 -1.91 18.36
C ILE A 284 -20.19 -1.25 18.80
N GLU A 285 -19.36 -0.86 17.85
CA GLU A 285 -18.35 0.15 18.12
C GLU A 285 -19.11 1.47 18.29
N SER A 286 -19.54 1.74 19.52
CA SER A 286 -20.07 3.04 19.89
C SER A 286 -18.91 4.01 19.99
N PHE A 287 -18.72 4.82 18.96
CA PHE A 287 -17.92 6.02 19.09
C PHE A 287 -18.73 7.01 19.93
N PRO A 288 -18.16 7.60 20.99
CA PRO A 288 -18.84 8.61 21.76
C PRO A 288 -19.17 9.78 20.82
N THR A 289 -20.45 10.16 20.78
CA THR A 289 -20.98 11.26 19.95
C THR A 289 -20.38 12.61 20.30
N GLU A 290 -19.75 12.71 21.47
CA GLU A 290 -19.02 13.88 21.94
C GLU A 290 -17.57 13.49 22.27
N PRO A 291 -16.59 14.40 22.07
CA PRO A 291 -15.20 14.15 22.44
C PRO A 291 -15.08 13.83 23.93
N THR A 292 -14.92 12.55 24.25
CA THR A 292 -14.63 12.12 25.61
C THR A 292 -13.13 12.19 25.86
N ILE A 293 -12.74 12.90 26.91
CA ILE A 293 -11.37 12.89 27.45
C ILE A 293 -10.96 11.43 27.68
N TYR A 294 -9.79 11.04 27.19
CA TYR A 294 -9.21 9.71 27.43
C TYR A 294 -9.27 9.40 28.93
N LYS A 295 -10.07 8.38 29.29
CA LYS A 295 -10.06 7.80 30.62
C LYS A 295 -9.25 6.51 30.52
N PRO A 296 -8.10 6.40 31.21
CA PRO A 296 -7.36 5.15 31.23
C PRO A 296 -8.27 4.02 31.72
N ALA A 297 -8.08 2.83 31.15
CA ALA A 297 -8.86 1.65 31.51
C ALA A 297 -8.85 1.43 33.03
N HIS A 298 -9.99 1.06 33.59
CA HIS A 298 -10.12 0.84 35.04
C HIS A 298 -9.13 -0.25 35.49
N ASN A 299 -8.24 0.10 36.41
CA ASN A 299 -7.28 -0.85 37.02
C ASN A 299 -8.06 -2.04 37.63
N THR A 300 -7.74 -3.26 37.17
CA THR A 300 -8.40 -4.51 37.60
C THR A 300 -8.32 -4.71 39.12
N ILE A 301 -7.19 -4.37 39.75
CA ILE A 301 -7.02 -4.43 41.21
C ILE A 301 -8.02 -3.49 41.88
N ARG A 302 -8.14 -2.23 41.40
CA ARG A 302 -9.11 -1.27 41.93
C ARG A 302 -10.56 -1.80 41.84
N SER A 303 -10.91 -2.42 40.72
CA SER A 303 -12.22 -3.04 40.52
C SER A 303 -12.46 -4.20 41.50
N LEU A 304 -11.45 -5.04 41.73
CA LEU A 304 -11.52 -6.16 42.69
C LEU A 304 -11.61 -5.69 44.14
N LEU A 305 -10.80 -4.71 44.55
CA LEU A 305 -10.86 -4.11 45.89
C LEU A 305 -12.24 -3.51 46.17
N THR A 306 -12.80 -2.81 45.18
CA THR A 306 -14.17 -2.25 45.27
C THR A 306 -15.21 -3.36 45.39
N LYS A 307 -15.16 -4.37 44.50
CA LYS A 307 -16.11 -5.49 44.48
C LYS A 307 -16.18 -6.22 45.82
N TYR A 308 -15.04 -6.43 46.48
CA TYR A 308 -14.96 -7.13 47.76
C TYR A 308 -14.93 -6.19 48.98
N SER A 309 -15.16 -4.89 48.80
CA SER A 309 -15.17 -3.89 49.88
C SER A 309 -13.92 -3.94 50.76
N ILE A 310 -12.75 -3.86 50.13
CA ILE A 310 -11.43 -3.87 50.78
C ILE A 310 -10.93 -2.43 50.83
N LYS A 311 -10.47 -1.99 52.00
CA LYS A 311 -10.07 -0.58 52.26
C LYS A 311 -8.66 -0.43 52.84
N ASP A 312 -8.05 -1.54 53.21
CA ASP A 312 -6.74 -1.70 53.82
C ASP A 312 -5.60 -1.78 52.79
N ALA A 313 -5.92 -1.82 51.49
CA ALA A 313 -4.95 -1.81 50.40
C ALA A 313 -5.42 -0.88 49.27
N ASP A 314 -4.47 -0.19 48.62
CA ASP A 314 -4.69 0.58 47.40
C ASP A 314 -4.45 -0.26 46.13
N GLN A 315 -4.73 0.31 44.95
CA GLN A 315 -4.59 -0.37 43.66
C GLN A 315 -3.19 -0.42 43.05
N TYR A 316 -2.16 0.14 43.72
CA TYR A 316 -0.82 0.30 43.16
C TYR A 316 0.10 -0.84 43.58
N ILE A 317 1.03 -1.18 42.69
CA ILE A 317 2.14 -2.09 43.02
C ILE A 317 3.27 -1.22 43.53
N ASP A 318 3.79 -1.52 44.72
CA ASP A 318 4.73 -0.64 45.41
C ASP A 318 6.17 -0.79 44.91
N HIS A 319 6.49 -1.94 44.31
CA HIS A 319 7.84 -2.23 43.86
C HIS A 319 7.94 -2.52 42.36
N PHE A 320 9.01 -2.03 41.77
CA PHE A 320 9.33 -2.20 40.35
C PHE A 320 10.82 -2.51 40.18
N ILE A 321 11.14 -3.11 39.03
CA ILE A 321 12.50 -3.36 38.57
C ILE A 321 12.71 -2.56 37.29
N VAL A 322 13.81 -1.81 37.22
CA VAL A 322 14.27 -1.12 36.01
C VAL A 322 15.61 -1.69 35.58
N TYR A 323 15.89 -1.60 34.29
CA TYR A 323 17.18 -2.01 33.75
C TYR A 323 17.55 -1.18 32.54
N ASP A 324 18.85 -1.08 32.28
CA ASP A 324 19.41 -0.40 31.12
C ASP A 324 20.60 -1.18 30.56
N PHE A 325 20.70 -1.25 29.23
CA PHE A 325 21.72 -2.03 28.52
C PHE A 325 22.71 -1.11 27.81
N GLU A 326 23.99 -1.48 27.89
CA GLU A 326 25.00 -0.95 26.98
C GLU A 326 25.33 -1.99 25.91
N ALA A 327 25.44 -1.51 24.67
CA ALA A 327 25.74 -2.36 23.53
C ALA A 327 26.86 -1.77 22.67
N ILE A 328 27.67 -2.66 22.11
CA ILE A 328 28.65 -2.30 21.08
C ILE A 328 28.06 -2.57 19.69
N LEU A 329 28.47 -1.76 18.71
CA LEU A 329 28.09 -1.96 17.32
C LEU A 329 29.12 -2.89 16.66
N LYS A 330 28.67 -4.09 16.29
CA LYS A 330 29.45 -5.03 15.48
C LYS A 330 29.06 -4.88 14.01
N PRO A 331 30.00 -4.56 13.11
CA PRO A 331 29.70 -4.49 11.69
C PRO A 331 29.08 -5.79 11.17
N THR A 332 28.03 -5.68 10.36
CA THR A 332 27.35 -6.80 9.72
C THR A 332 26.98 -6.44 8.27
N ALA A 333 26.66 -7.44 7.47
CA ALA A 333 26.22 -7.27 6.08
C ALA A 333 25.00 -8.16 5.78
N THR A 334 24.18 -8.43 6.79
CA THR A 334 23.03 -9.30 6.66
C THR A 334 21.96 -8.65 5.78
N GLN A 335 21.59 -9.34 4.70
CA GLN A 335 20.48 -8.93 3.83
C GLN A 335 19.14 -9.36 4.40
N HIS A 336 18.16 -8.46 4.37
CA HIS A 336 16.77 -8.76 4.68
C HIS A 336 15.88 -8.31 3.52
N GLY A 337 15.48 -9.29 2.70
CA GLY A 337 14.81 -9.04 1.43
C GLY A 337 15.78 -8.49 0.36
N GLU A 338 15.23 -8.04 -0.76
CA GLU A 338 16.04 -7.66 -1.93
C GLU A 338 16.71 -6.27 -1.82
N ASN A 339 16.19 -5.39 -0.96
CA ASN A 339 16.58 -3.97 -0.94
C ASN A 339 17.14 -3.45 0.41
N THR A 340 17.24 -4.29 1.44
CA THR A 340 17.69 -3.84 2.78
C THR A 340 18.91 -4.62 3.24
N VAL A 341 20.00 -3.91 3.55
CA VAL A 341 21.23 -4.45 4.13
C VAL A 341 21.41 -3.83 5.51
N PHE A 342 21.49 -4.66 6.54
CA PHE A 342 21.89 -4.22 7.87
C PHE A 342 23.41 -4.02 7.91
N THR A 343 23.88 -2.85 8.34
CA THR A 343 25.31 -2.50 8.36
C THR A 343 25.98 -2.76 9.71
N ASN A 344 25.22 -2.70 10.81
CA ASN A 344 25.70 -2.95 12.16
C ASN A 344 24.66 -3.74 12.97
N GLU A 345 25.12 -4.60 13.86
CA GLU A 345 24.34 -5.32 14.85
C GLU A 345 24.69 -4.81 16.25
N HIS A 346 23.70 -4.58 17.11
CA HIS A 346 23.93 -4.23 18.52
C HIS A 346 24.20 -5.51 19.31
N ILE A 347 25.40 -5.61 19.88
CA ILE A 347 25.77 -6.71 20.77
C ILE A 347 25.77 -6.16 22.21
N PRO A 348 24.84 -6.59 23.08
CA PRO A 348 24.82 -6.14 24.47
C PRO A 348 26.06 -6.67 25.20
N VAL A 349 26.71 -5.79 25.96
CA VAL A 349 27.95 -6.09 26.70
C VAL A 349 27.78 -5.94 28.21
N SER A 350 26.84 -5.10 28.63
CA SER A 350 26.48 -4.96 30.04
C SER A 350 25.01 -4.61 30.22
N VAL A 351 24.51 -4.89 31.40
CA VAL A 351 23.18 -4.47 31.86
C VAL A 351 23.25 -4.06 33.31
N SER A 352 22.71 -2.88 33.62
CA SER A 352 22.49 -2.43 34.99
C SER A 352 21.03 -2.65 35.35
N VAL A 353 20.79 -3.32 36.48
CA VAL A 353 19.45 -3.60 37.02
C VAL A 353 19.34 -2.93 38.38
N ALA A 354 18.24 -2.21 38.62
CA ALA A 354 17.92 -1.63 39.91
C ALA A 354 16.47 -1.98 40.28
N ASP A 355 16.21 -2.17 41.56
CA ASP A 355 14.88 -2.45 42.07
C ASP A 355 14.54 -1.59 43.27
N SER A 356 13.27 -1.26 43.42
CA SER A 356 12.79 -0.39 44.51
C SER A 356 12.49 -1.14 45.81
N LEU A 357 12.82 -2.44 45.92
CA LEU A 357 12.66 -3.23 47.14
C LEU A 357 13.96 -3.27 47.94
N THR A 358 15.08 -3.49 47.27
CA THR A 358 16.43 -3.51 47.85
C THR A 358 17.14 -2.18 47.71
N GLU A 359 16.74 -1.35 46.74
CA GLU A 359 17.43 -0.12 46.32
C GLU A 359 18.89 -0.36 45.86
N GLU A 360 19.29 -1.63 45.65
CA GLU A 360 20.59 -1.99 45.13
C GLU A 360 20.61 -1.87 43.60
N VAL A 361 21.74 -1.41 43.08
CA VAL A 361 22.06 -1.46 41.65
C VAL A 361 23.06 -2.57 41.40
N ARG A 362 22.73 -3.48 40.47
CA ARG A 362 23.64 -4.54 40.02
C ARG A 362 23.97 -4.36 38.56
N CYS A 363 25.26 -4.26 38.27
CA CYS A 363 25.77 -4.22 36.91
C CYS A 363 26.38 -5.58 36.56
N PHE A 364 25.88 -6.19 35.49
CA PHE A 364 26.41 -7.41 34.91
C PHE A 364 27.19 -7.05 33.65
N VAL A 365 28.39 -7.60 33.49
CA VAL A 365 29.24 -7.41 32.31
C VAL A 365 29.66 -8.79 31.82
N ASN A 366 29.36 -9.11 30.56
CA ASN A 366 29.69 -10.40 29.97
C ASN A 366 29.76 -10.30 28.45
N ASP A 367 30.84 -10.86 27.88
CA ASP A 367 31.09 -10.85 26.44
C ASP A 367 30.19 -11.83 25.67
N ASP A 368 29.54 -12.78 26.35
CA ASP A 368 28.49 -13.64 25.80
C ASP A 368 27.09 -13.09 26.16
N PRO A 369 26.33 -12.56 25.18
CA PRO A 369 24.97 -12.05 25.40
C PRO A 369 24.02 -13.04 26.08
N LYS A 370 24.17 -14.34 25.83
CA LYS A 370 23.29 -15.35 26.45
C LYS A 370 23.59 -15.50 27.93
N MET A 371 24.86 -15.50 28.30
CA MET A 371 25.27 -15.55 29.70
C MET A 371 24.89 -14.25 30.42
N LEU A 372 25.08 -13.08 29.78
CA LEU A 372 24.63 -11.78 30.29
C LEU A 372 23.15 -11.78 30.65
N LEU A 373 22.29 -12.23 29.73
CA LEU A 373 20.85 -12.31 29.94
C LEU A 373 20.49 -13.36 31.01
N THR A 374 21.21 -14.48 31.05
CA THR A 374 20.99 -15.52 32.07
C THR A 374 21.25 -14.97 33.47
N ASP A 375 22.34 -14.24 33.67
CA ASP A 375 22.70 -13.63 34.95
C ASP A 375 21.69 -12.55 35.36
N MET A 376 21.29 -11.69 34.42
CA MET A 376 20.25 -10.68 34.62
C MET A 376 18.92 -11.32 35.04
N PHE A 377 18.42 -12.30 34.29
CA PHE A 377 17.14 -12.94 34.57
C PHE A 377 17.15 -13.75 35.85
N LYS A 378 18.30 -14.34 36.22
CA LYS A 378 18.43 -15.01 37.52
C LYS A 378 18.24 -14.01 38.66
N TYR A 379 18.92 -12.87 38.62
CA TYR A 379 18.75 -11.83 39.64
C TYR A 379 17.33 -11.26 39.66
N ILE A 380 16.75 -10.94 38.49
CA ILE A 380 15.36 -10.48 38.39
C ILE A 380 14.39 -11.52 38.94
N GLY A 381 14.61 -12.80 38.68
CA GLY A 381 13.81 -13.90 39.22
C GLY A 381 13.85 -13.91 40.76
N ASP A 382 15.04 -13.84 41.35
CA ASP A 382 15.23 -13.83 42.80
C ASP A 382 14.54 -12.62 43.46
N VAL A 383 14.64 -11.42 42.86
CA VAL A 383 13.98 -10.20 43.37
C VAL A 383 12.47 -10.24 43.14
N SER A 384 12.02 -10.75 41.99
CA SER A 384 10.61 -10.85 41.65
C SER A 384 9.84 -11.74 42.62
N VAL A 385 10.45 -12.81 43.13
CA VAL A 385 9.84 -13.66 44.17
C VAL A 385 9.58 -12.84 45.44
N LYS A 386 10.54 -12.02 45.87
CA LYS A 386 10.37 -11.16 47.06
C LYS A 386 9.32 -10.07 46.85
N ILE A 387 9.32 -9.43 45.68
CA ILE A 387 8.28 -8.46 45.31
C ILE A 387 6.91 -9.13 45.27
N GLN A 388 6.81 -10.37 44.78
CA GLN A 388 5.57 -11.14 44.78
C GLN A 388 5.11 -11.41 46.22
N GLN A 389 5.99 -11.88 47.12
CA GLN A 389 5.66 -12.09 48.54
C GLN A 389 5.10 -10.81 49.17
N TYR A 390 5.74 -9.67 48.93
CA TYR A 390 5.28 -8.37 49.42
C TYR A 390 3.88 -8.01 48.89
N ASN A 391 3.66 -8.18 47.59
CA ASN A 391 2.36 -7.91 46.96
C ASN A 391 1.26 -8.86 47.47
N VAL A 392 1.54 -10.15 47.60
CA VAL A 392 0.58 -11.12 48.16
C VAL A 392 0.20 -10.73 49.60
N ASN A 393 1.17 -10.29 50.40
CA ASN A 393 0.92 -9.81 51.75
C ASN A 393 0.10 -8.51 51.77
N LYS A 394 0.47 -7.51 50.96
CA LYS A 394 -0.29 -6.25 50.79
C LYS A 394 -1.74 -6.52 50.44
N TYR A 395 -1.97 -7.44 49.51
CA TYR A 395 -3.30 -7.78 49.02
C TYR A 395 -3.98 -8.91 49.78
N LYS A 396 -3.45 -9.41 50.91
CA LYS A 396 -3.90 -10.65 51.60
C LYS A 396 -5.41 -10.74 51.87
N SER A 397 -6.06 -9.61 52.16
CA SER A 397 -7.51 -9.54 52.40
C SER A 397 -8.34 -9.85 51.14
N LEU A 398 -7.78 -9.63 49.95
CA LEU A 398 -8.42 -9.90 48.66
C LEU A 398 -8.55 -11.38 48.31
N PRO A 399 -7.47 -12.20 48.24
CA PRO A 399 -7.59 -13.64 48.03
C PRO A 399 -8.38 -14.30 49.16
N GLN A 400 -8.27 -13.83 50.41
CA GLN A 400 -9.08 -14.35 51.52
C GLN A 400 -10.59 -14.19 51.26
N LYS A 401 -11.03 -13.00 50.84
CA LYS A 401 -12.46 -12.77 50.53
C LYS A 401 -12.91 -13.52 49.28
N ILE A 402 -12.06 -13.62 48.25
CA ILE A 402 -12.35 -14.41 47.04
C ILE A 402 -12.52 -15.90 47.39
N ILE A 403 -11.59 -16.46 48.16
CA ILE A 403 -11.60 -17.86 48.59
C ILE A 403 -12.83 -18.15 49.46
N ASN A 404 -13.16 -17.26 50.40
CA ASN A 404 -14.34 -17.44 51.25
C ASN A 404 -15.66 -17.33 50.47
N ALA A 405 -15.72 -16.45 49.47
CA ALA A 405 -16.94 -16.20 48.71
C ALA A 405 -17.22 -17.29 47.65
N HIS A 406 -16.18 -17.86 47.05
CA HIS A 406 -16.35 -18.72 45.88
C HIS A 406 -15.73 -20.11 46.03
N GLY A 407 -14.72 -20.28 46.90
CA GLY A 407 -13.73 -21.36 46.76
C GLY A 407 -13.03 -21.21 45.42
N LEU A 408 -11.71 -21.11 45.34
CA LEU A 408 -11.03 -20.93 44.04
C LEU A 408 -11.20 -22.20 43.17
N THR A 409 -12.31 -22.30 42.45
CA THR A 409 -12.59 -23.32 41.44
C THR A 409 -12.52 -22.65 40.08
N GLY A 410 -11.51 -23.01 39.30
CA GLY A 410 -11.47 -22.74 37.87
C GLY A 410 -11.03 -21.35 37.40
N MET A 411 -10.36 -20.53 38.21
CA MET A 411 -9.66 -19.35 37.67
C MET A 411 -8.24 -19.71 37.23
N GLU A 412 -7.92 -19.45 35.97
CA GLU A 412 -6.57 -19.55 35.41
C GLU A 412 -5.65 -18.52 36.08
N ILE A 413 -4.68 -18.99 36.86
CA ILE A 413 -3.60 -18.16 37.40
C ILE A 413 -2.34 -18.49 36.59
N PRO A 414 -1.72 -17.51 35.89
CA PRO A 414 -0.50 -17.75 35.13
C PRO A 414 0.60 -18.33 36.04
N GLY A 415 1.17 -19.47 35.63
CA GLY A 415 2.27 -20.13 36.34
C GLY A 415 1.86 -21.17 37.40
N VAL A 416 0.58 -21.50 37.57
CA VAL A 416 0.14 -22.50 38.55
C VAL A 416 -0.72 -23.60 37.92
N ASN A 417 -0.59 -24.83 38.42
CA ASN A 417 -1.23 -26.04 37.86
C ASN A 417 -2.75 -25.88 37.72
N LEU A 418 -3.23 -26.07 36.49
CA LEU A 418 -4.65 -26.08 36.15
C LEU A 418 -5.38 -27.21 36.92
N GLY A 419 -6.54 -26.88 37.51
CA GLY A 419 -7.41 -27.86 38.18
C GLY A 419 -7.21 -28.04 39.68
N LYS A 420 -6.32 -27.28 40.33
CA LYS A 420 -6.16 -27.29 41.81
C LYS A 420 -7.13 -26.31 42.48
N THR A 421 -7.84 -26.76 43.50
CA THR A 421 -8.59 -25.88 44.43
C THR A 421 -7.63 -25.32 45.46
N TYR A 422 -7.42 -24.00 45.46
CA TYR A 422 -6.54 -23.31 46.40
C TYR A 422 -7.24 -23.01 47.73
N LYS A 423 -6.52 -23.19 48.84
CA LYS A 423 -6.93 -22.89 50.21
C LYS A 423 -6.10 -21.74 50.78
N MET A 424 -6.50 -21.20 51.92
CA MET A 424 -5.71 -20.15 52.60
C MET A 424 -4.30 -20.59 52.99
N SER A 425 -4.09 -21.88 53.26
CA SER A 425 -2.75 -22.43 53.47
C SER A 425 -1.82 -22.26 52.26
N ASP A 426 -2.36 -22.25 51.04
CA ASP A 426 -1.57 -21.99 49.82
C ASP A 426 -1.16 -20.50 49.76
N VAL A 427 -2.06 -19.57 50.12
CA VAL A 427 -1.75 -18.13 50.19
C VAL A 427 -0.72 -17.83 51.28
N GLU A 428 -0.80 -18.51 52.42
CA GLU A 428 0.19 -18.39 53.50
C GLU A 428 1.56 -18.93 53.06
N SER A 429 1.60 -20.02 52.28
CA SER A 429 2.86 -20.51 51.70
C SER A 429 3.49 -19.56 50.68
N TRP A 430 2.69 -18.70 50.03
CA TRP A 430 3.22 -17.66 49.12
C TRP A 430 3.77 -16.43 49.85
N ILE A 431 3.47 -16.30 51.14
CA ILE A 431 4.01 -15.25 52.02
C ILE A 431 5.23 -15.80 52.79
N GLY A 432 5.24 -17.09 53.09
CA GLY A 432 6.30 -17.76 53.85
C GLY A 432 7.29 -18.53 52.98
N GLU A 433 8.42 -17.90 52.68
CA GLU A 433 9.76 -18.49 52.58
C GLU A 433 10.81 -17.42 52.82
#